data_AF-A0A8B3CGM8-F1
#
_entry.id   AF-A0A8B3CGM8-F1
#
_cell.length_a   1.000
_cell.length_b   1.000
_cell.length_c   1.000
_cell.angle_alpha   90.00
_cell.angle_beta   90.00
_cell.angle_gamma   90.00
#
_symmetry.space_group_name_H-M   'P 1'
#
loop_
_entity.id
_entity.type
_entity.pdbx_description
1 polymer ?
#
loop_
_entity_poly.entity_id
_entity_poly.type
_entity_poly.pdbx_seq_one_letter_code
_entity_poly.pdbx_strand_id
1 'polypeptide(L)'
;MAGLKESGLPEKAALTKLTRIGNEVSAYLDFKEGKISKAEFDKRVGEAKSTYANNTQGERDKIPLNTKKDPGKYTDVSNEHLQKLTHLEDSKGVIGKIVKDGDGNMYFRTEAQGKDSKSIPMEPTKITEKPWTVIDSHNQAKDPGAVDLHAPYGSPMTVMKSDDGKFTVWKLDKMSEGGNSLTLRYKLGGVTREMDLRHAQNQFPSYVIDELKAGRKPTFDNGTVVGWTGVTGQHGIGNDGQIKWDPTDHAHAKFRNSNATQWKDWGLKAMGY
;
A
#
# COMPACT_ATOMS: atom_id res chain seq x y z
N MET A 1 -16.18 -8.68 -12.12
CA MET A 1 -16.85 -8.22 -10.88
C MET A 1 -15.93 -7.22 -10.22
N ALA A 2 -16.35 -5.96 -10.10
CA ALA A 2 -15.58 -4.95 -9.37
C ALA A 2 -15.47 -5.41 -7.91
N GLY A 3 -14.25 -5.68 -7.45
CA GLY A 3 -14.00 -6.01 -6.05
C GLY A 3 -14.63 -4.92 -5.20
N LEU A 4 -15.56 -5.32 -4.32
CA LEU A 4 -16.09 -4.46 -3.28
C LEU A 4 -14.89 -3.77 -2.63
N LYS A 5 -14.81 -2.43 -2.76
CA LYS A 5 -13.86 -1.60 -2.03
C LYS A 5 -14.26 -1.61 -0.56
N GLU A 6 -14.14 -2.74 0.11
CA GLU A 6 -14.16 -2.75 1.56
C GLU A 6 -12.99 -1.87 2.02
N SER A 7 -13.29 -0.83 2.80
CA SER A 7 -12.25 0.09 3.23
C SER A 7 -11.27 -0.65 4.15
N GLY A 8 -9.97 -0.43 3.96
CA GLY A 8 -8.95 -0.89 4.90
C GLY A 8 -8.90 -0.07 6.20
N LEU A 9 -9.87 0.83 6.42
CA LEU A 9 -9.95 1.65 7.62
C LEU A 9 -10.44 0.83 8.82
N PRO A 10 -9.78 0.97 9.99
CA PRO A 10 -10.36 0.52 11.25
C PRO A 10 -11.74 1.14 11.48
N GLU A 11 -12.67 0.39 12.08
CA GLU A 11 -14.07 0.81 12.25
C GLU A 11 -14.23 2.19 12.92
N LYS A 12 -13.49 2.43 14.01
CA LYS A 12 -13.46 3.72 14.70
C LYS A 12 -12.99 4.87 13.80
N ALA A 13 -11.98 4.62 12.95
CA ALA A 13 -11.48 5.59 12.00
C ALA A 13 -12.49 5.86 10.87
N ALA A 14 -13.18 4.81 10.40
CA ALA A 14 -14.26 4.93 9.43
C ALA A 14 -15.42 5.79 9.96
N LEU A 15 -15.84 5.57 11.21
CA LEU A 15 -16.89 6.39 11.84
C LEU A 15 -16.44 7.85 11.99
N THR A 16 -15.21 8.09 12.45
CA THR A 16 -14.66 9.44 12.59
C THR A 16 -14.61 10.15 11.23
N LYS A 17 -14.26 9.43 10.16
CA LYS A 17 -14.28 9.95 8.79
C LYS A 17 -15.70 10.32 8.34
N LEU A 18 -16.71 9.51 8.63
CA LEU A 18 -18.11 9.84 8.31
C LEU A 18 -18.57 11.11 9.02
N THR A 19 -18.23 11.29 10.30
CA THR A 19 -18.52 12.53 11.03
C THR A 19 -17.83 13.73 10.39
N ARG A 20 -16.55 13.60 10.00
CA ARG A 20 -15.80 14.64 9.28
C ARG A 20 -16.51 15.05 7.99
N ILE A 21 -16.87 14.07 7.15
CA ILE A 21 -17.56 14.31 5.88
C ILE A 21 -18.92 14.98 6.13
N GLY A 22 -19.68 14.55 7.14
CA GLY A 22 -20.94 15.19 7.51
C GLY A 22 -20.78 16.68 7.84
N ASN A 23 -19.75 17.03 8.61
CA ASN A 23 -19.44 18.43 8.94
C ASN A 23 -19.01 19.24 7.71
N GLU A 24 -18.17 18.67 6.84
CA GLU A 24 -17.75 19.32 5.59
C GLU A 24 -18.94 19.57 4.64
N VAL A 25 -19.84 18.59 4.49
CA VAL A 25 -21.06 18.71 3.68
C VAL A 25 -22.00 19.76 4.26
N SER A 26 -22.22 19.77 5.58
CA SER A 26 -23.06 20.77 6.24
C SER A 26 -22.51 22.19 6.03
N ALA A 27 -21.20 22.38 6.18
CA ALA A 27 -20.57 23.68 5.93
C ALA A 27 -20.70 24.11 4.46
N TYR A 28 -20.58 23.17 3.52
CA TYR A 28 -20.77 23.44 2.10
C TYR A 28 -22.20 23.89 1.77
N LEU A 29 -23.22 23.25 2.36
CA LEU A 29 -24.61 23.64 2.18
C LEU A 29 -24.88 25.05 2.71
N ASP A 30 -24.42 25.36 3.93
CA ASP A 30 -24.55 26.69 4.50
C ASP A 30 -23.87 27.77 3.64
N PHE A 31 -22.69 27.48 3.10
CA PHE A 31 -21.97 28.38 2.20
C PHE A 31 -22.72 28.60 0.89
N LYS A 32 -23.20 27.52 0.27
CA LYS A 32 -23.94 27.56 -0.98
C LYS A 32 -25.25 28.35 -0.85
N GLU A 33 -25.89 28.27 0.30
CA GLU A 33 -27.12 29.01 0.62
C GLU A 33 -26.86 30.45 1.08
N GLY A 34 -25.59 30.89 1.13
CA GLY A 34 -25.22 32.25 1.53
C GLY A 34 -25.36 32.52 3.04
N LYS A 35 -25.53 31.48 3.87
CA LYS A 35 -25.65 31.60 5.33
C LYS A 35 -24.32 31.91 6.00
N ILE A 36 -23.21 31.51 5.39
CA ILE A 36 -21.85 31.75 5.88
C ILE A 36 -20.95 32.31 4.77
N SER A 37 -19.89 33.02 5.16
CA SER A 37 -18.88 33.51 4.22
C SER A 37 -17.94 32.38 3.77
N LYS A 38 -17.19 32.61 2.69
CA LYS A 38 -16.12 31.69 2.25
C LYS A 38 -15.07 31.44 3.36
N ALA A 39 -14.71 32.49 4.09
CA ALA A 39 -13.73 32.37 5.18
C ALA A 39 -14.24 31.46 6.31
N GLU A 40 -15.53 31.58 6.67
CA GLU A 40 -16.16 30.72 7.68
C GLU A 40 -16.31 29.28 7.18
N PHE A 41 -16.64 29.08 5.89
CA PHE A 41 -16.62 27.76 5.27
C PHE A 41 -15.24 27.10 5.35
N ASP A 42 -14.19 27.80 4.91
CA ASP A 42 -12.81 27.31 4.92
C ASP A 42 -12.36 26.97 6.35
N LYS A 43 -12.75 27.78 7.34
CA LYS A 43 -12.50 27.53 8.76
C LYS A 43 -13.18 26.24 9.25
N ARG A 44 -14.48 26.07 9.01
CA ARG A 44 -15.22 24.86 9.45
C ARG A 44 -14.69 23.59 8.82
N VAL A 45 -14.32 23.63 7.54
CA VAL A 45 -13.67 22.50 6.85
C VAL A 45 -12.31 22.20 7.47
N GLY A 46 -11.51 23.23 7.77
CA GLY A 46 -10.22 23.08 8.46
C GLY A 46 -10.36 22.45 9.84
N GLU A 47 -11.31 22.92 10.65
CA GLU A 47 -11.63 22.37 11.97
C GLU A 47 -12.07 20.90 11.89
N ALA A 48 -12.97 20.55 10.97
CA ALA A 48 -13.39 19.16 10.78
C ALA A 48 -12.20 18.24 10.47
N LYS A 49 -11.29 18.66 9.58
CA LYS A 49 -10.08 17.91 9.24
C LYS A 49 -9.11 17.77 10.42
N SER A 50 -8.92 18.85 11.18
CA SER A 50 -8.08 18.83 12.39
C SER A 50 -8.65 17.90 13.47
N THR A 51 -9.96 17.98 13.75
CA THR A 51 -10.64 17.09 14.70
C THR A 51 -10.53 15.63 14.27
N TYR A 52 -10.75 15.34 12.99
CA TYR A 52 -10.57 14.00 12.45
C TYR A 52 -9.13 13.51 12.63
N ALA A 53 -8.13 14.34 12.31
CA ALA A 53 -6.72 13.99 12.50
C ALA A 53 -6.41 13.67 13.97
N ASN A 54 -6.86 14.50 14.91
CA ASN A 54 -6.68 14.25 16.34
C ASN A 54 -7.36 12.95 16.80
N ASN A 55 -8.60 12.71 16.37
CA ASN A 55 -9.38 11.54 16.78
C ASN A 55 -8.84 10.21 16.22
N THR A 56 -8.09 10.25 15.12
CA THR A 56 -7.44 9.06 14.55
C THR A 56 -5.93 9.02 14.81
N GLN A 57 -5.41 9.86 15.71
CA GLN A 57 -3.98 9.89 16.05
C GLN A 57 -3.47 8.54 16.57
N GLY A 58 -4.24 7.86 17.43
CA GLY A 58 -3.84 6.55 17.96
C GLY A 58 -3.73 5.45 16.89
N GLU A 59 -4.45 5.56 15.77
CA GLU A 59 -4.27 4.67 14.61
C GLU A 59 -3.02 5.05 13.82
N ARG A 60 -2.75 6.36 13.67
CA ARG A 60 -1.52 6.83 13.04
C ARG A 60 -0.29 6.42 13.82
N ASP A 61 -0.33 6.42 15.14
CA ASP A 61 0.82 6.07 15.99
C ASP A 61 1.30 4.62 15.82
N LYS A 62 0.47 3.75 15.22
CA LYS A 62 0.87 2.38 14.82
C LYS A 62 1.78 2.36 13.58
N ILE A 63 1.84 3.46 12.84
CA ILE A 63 2.68 3.61 11.65
C ILE A 63 4.11 3.92 12.11
N PRO A 64 5.08 3.03 11.87
CA PRO A 64 6.44 3.23 12.34
C PRO A 64 7.10 4.42 11.61
N LEU A 65 7.48 5.45 12.37
CA LEU A 65 8.16 6.62 11.82
C LEU A 65 9.61 6.29 11.45
N ASN A 66 10.37 5.73 12.39
CA ASN A 66 11.79 5.42 12.25
C ASN A 66 12.05 3.94 12.56
N THR A 67 13.18 3.41 12.09
CA THR A 67 13.63 2.07 12.44
C THR A 67 14.77 2.14 13.46
N LYS A 68 15.07 1.03 14.14
CA LYS A 68 16.26 0.96 15.01
C LYS A 68 17.57 1.23 14.27
N LYS A 69 17.61 0.94 12.96
CA LYS A 69 18.79 1.15 12.12
C LYS A 69 18.93 2.60 11.67
N ASP A 70 17.81 3.30 11.53
CA ASP A 70 17.74 4.68 11.04
C ASP A 70 16.94 5.57 12.01
N PRO A 71 17.45 5.80 13.24
CA PRO A 71 16.77 6.69 14.18
C PRO A 71 16.76 8.13 13.64
N GLY A 72 15.62 8.80 13.74
CA GLY A 72 15.49 10.21 13.34
C GLY A 72 15.53 10.48 11.83
N LYS A 73 15.56 9.45 10.98
CA LYS A 73 15.56 9.60 9.51
C LYS A 73 14.35 10.37 9.00
N TYR A 74 13.19 10.19 9.64
CA TYR A 74 11.92 10.77 9.24
C TYR A 74 11.32 11.64 10.35
N THR A 75 10.78 12.78 9.95
CA THR A 75 9.94 13.66 10.77
C THR A 75 8.49 13.59 10.31
N ASP A 76 7.55 13.49 11.25
CA ASP A 76 6.11 13.52 10.95
C ASP A 76 5.65 14.98 10.77
N VAL A 77 5.16 15.30 9.57
CA VAL A 77 4.70 16.64 9.17
C VAL A 77 3.22 16.61 8.76
N SER A 78 2.49 15.59 9.23
CA SER A 78 1.07 15.38 8.88
C SER A 78 0.19 16.58 9.23
N ASN A 79 0.41 17.20 10.39
CA ASN A 79 -0.37 18.32 10.89
C ASN A 79 -0.16 19.62 10.09
N GLU A 80 0.98 19.78 9.45
CA GLU A 80 1.27 20.91 8.56
C GLU A 80 0.53 20.76 7.21
N HIS A 81 0.06 19.54 6.90
CA HIS A 81 -0.47 19.17 5.60
C HIS A 81 -1.84 18.47 5.67
N LEU A 82 -2.68 18.83 6.65
CA LEU A 82 -3.98 18.16 6.90
C LEU A 82 -4.88 18.00 5.67
N GLN A 83 -4.94 19.02 4.80
CA GLN A 83 -5.74 18.94 3.57
C GLN A 83 -5.22 17.85 2.63
N LYS A 84 -3.89 17.74 2.47
CA LYS A 84 -3.28 16.70 1.64
C LYS A 84 -3.35 15.33 2.31
N LEU A 85 -3.12 15.27 3.62
CA LEU A 85 -3.26 14.03 4.39
C LEU A 85 -4.65 13.41 4.21
N THR A 86 -5.70 14.19 4.45
CA THR A 86 -7.09 13.72 4.34
C THR A 86 -7.45 13.32 2.91
N HIS A 87 -7.00 14.06 1.90
CA HIS A 87 -7.14 13.66 0.49
C HIS A 87 -6.51 12.29 0.20
N LEU A 88 -5.27 12.06 0.66
CA LEU A 88 -4.57 10.79 0.46
C LEU A 88 -5.26 9.63 1.17
N GLU A 89 -5.62 9.81 2.44
CA GLU A 89 -6.38 8.84 3.23
C GLU A 89 -7.74 8.52 2.58
N ASP A 90 -8.41 9.52 2.00
CA ASP A 90 -9.69 9.33 1.32
C ASP A 90 -9.57 8.58 0.01
N SER A 91 -8.59 8.94 -0.81
CA SER A 91 -8.36 8.33 -2.12
C SER A 91 -8.02 6.84 -2.03
N LYS A 92 -7.31 6.43 -0.96
CA LYS A 92 -6.86 5.05 -0.76
C LYS A 92 -7.71 4.28 0.26
N GLY A 93 -8.54 4.95 1.04
CA GLY A 93 -9.36 4.31 2.08
C GLY A 93 -8.51 3.72 3.21
N VAL A 94 -7.53 4.48 3.70
CA VAL A 94 -6.55 4.06 4.73
C VAL A 94 -6.23 5.22 5.68
N ILE A 95 -5.63 4.91 6.84
CA ILE A 95 -5.00 5.91 7.70
C ILE A 95 -3.52 6.01 7.35
N GLY A 96 -2.99 7.23 7.32
CA GLY A 96 -1.59 7.46 6.97
C GLY A 96 -0.92 8.59 7.74
N LYS A 97 0.37 8.76 7.46
CA LYS A 97 1.21 9.88 7.88
C LYS A 97 1.88 10.49 6.67
N ILE A 98 2.10 11.80 6.71
CA ILE A 98 3.03 12.46 5.80
C ILE A 98 4.33 12.69 6.56
N VAL A 99 5.42 12.17 6.02
CA VAL A 99 6.74 12.27 6.65
C VAL A 99 7.75 12.90 5.69
N LYS A 100 8.75 13.56 6.27
CA LYS A 100 9.85 14.19 5.56
C LYS A 100 11.17 13.58 6.00
N ASP A 101 12.08 13.29 5.07
CA ASP A 101 13.46 12.91 5.39
C ASP A 101 14.41 14.11 5.47
N GLY A 102 15.66 13.88 5.88
CA GLY A 102 16.68 14.93 6.02
C GLY A 102 17.03 15.65 4.71
N ASP A 103 16.78 15.02 3.56
CA ASP A 103 17.03 15.58 2.24
C ASP A 103 15.81 16.35 1.70
N GLY A 104 14.72 16.43 2.47
CA GLY A 104 13.49 17.10 2.09
C GLY A 104 12.58 16.29 1.19
N ASN A 105 12.81 14.98 1.01
CA ASN A 105 11.85 14.12 0.32
C ASN A 105 10.62 13.89 1.20
N MET A 106 9.45 13.89 0.56
CA MET A 106 8.16 13.75 1.22
C MET A 106 7.55 12.40 0.89
N TYR A 107 7.02 11.73 1.91
CA TYR A 107 6.42 10.41 1.75
C TYR A 107 5.07 10.29 2.44
N PHE A 108 4.15 9.58 1.81
CA PHE A 108 2.95 9.07 2.45
C PHE A 108 3.25 7.68 3.01
N ARG A 109 2.99 7.48 4.30
CA ARG A 109 3.22 6.21 4.99
C ARG A 109 1.96 5.65 5.60
N THR A 110 1.75 4.35 5.45
CA THR A 110 0.62 3.66 6.06
C THR A 110 1.07 2.37 6.75
N GLU A 111 0.27 1.91 7.70
CA GLU A 111 0.61 0.75 8.52
C GLU A 111 0.66 -0.52 7.66
N ALA A 112 1.65 -1.37 7.90
CA ALA A 112 1.64 -2.76 7.47
C ALA A 112 1.22 -3.66 8.64
N GLN A 113 0.27 -4.55 8.44
CA GLN A 113 -0.25 -5.45 9.48
C GLN A 113 0.32 -6.87 9.39
N GLY A 114 0.99 -7.22 8.28
CA GLY A 114 1.55 -8.55 8.09
C GLY A 114 0.49 -9.63 8.29
N LYS A 115 0.75 -10.61 9.17
CA LYS A 115 -0.22 -11.67 9.49
C LYS A 115 -1.47 -11.18 10.20
N ASP A 116 -1.48 -9.97 10.78
CA ASP A 116 -2.68 -9.40 11.41
C ASP A 116 -3.64 -8.76 10.40
N SER A 117 -3.27 -8.77 9.11
CA SER A 117 -4.12 -8.30 8.02
C SER A 117 -5.48 -9.02 7.99
N LYS A 118 -6.49 -8.30 7.50
CA LYS A 118 -7.87 -8.80 7.39
C LYS A 118 -7.95 -10.02 6.48
N SER A 119 -8.65 -11.04 6.95
CA SER A 119 -9.04 -12.20 6.12
C SER A 119 -10.32 -11.86 5.36
N ILE A 120 -10.25 -11.94 4.02
CA ILE A 120 -11.40 -11.73 3.14
C ILE A 120 -11.91 -13.12 2.72
N PRO A 121 -13.12 -13.52 3.14
CA PRO A 121 -13.70 -14.80 2.74
C PRO A 121 -13.93 -14.83 1.23
N MET A 122 -13.18 -15.67 0.52
CA MET A 122 -13.35 -15.89 -0.92
C MET A 122 -12.71 -17.21 -1.34
N GLU A 123 -13.12 -17.73 -2.50
CA GLU A 123 -12.51 -18.91 -3.12
C GLU A 123 -11.31 -18.54 -4.02
N PRO A 124 -10.35 -19.47 -4.24
CA PRO A 124 -9.25 -19.26 -5.17
C PRO A 124 -9.71 -18.76 -6.53
N THR A 125 -9.28 -17.55 -6.88
CA THR A 125 -9.67 -16.88 -8.13
C THR A 125 -8.44 -16.70 -8.99
N LYS A 126 -8.55 -17.01 -10.29
CA LYS A 126 -7.44 -16.87 -11.25
C LYS A 126 -7.63 -15.66 -12.15
N ILE A 127 -6.53 -15.05 -12.52
CA ILE A 127 -6.43 -14.08 -13.63
C ILE A 127 -5.61 -14.67 -14.76
N THR A 128 -5.95 -14.29 -15.99
CA THR A 128 -5.24 -14.69 -17.21
C THR A 128 -4.34 -13.59 -17.75
N GLU A 129 -4.63 -12.35 -17.38
CA GLU A 129 -3.89 -11.17 -17.81
C GLU A 129 -3.10 -10.58 -16.65
N LYS A 130 -1.88 -10.12 -16.93
CA LYS A 130 -1.08 -9.43 -15.92
C LYS A 130 -1.71 -8.06 -15.63
N PRO A 131 -1.72 -7.62 -14.36
CA PRO A 131 -2.31 -6.33 -14.00
C PRO A 131 -1.34 -5.14 -14.15
N TRP A 132 -0.09 -5.40 -14.52
CA TRP A 132 0.99 -4.40 -14.53
C TRP A 132 0.91 -3.51 -15.77
N THR A 133 0.91 -2.20 -15.57
CA THR A 133 0.81 -1.19 -16.64
C THR A 133 2.16 -0.61 -17.03
N VAL A 134 3.06 -0.42 -16.07
CA VAL A 134 4.41 0.13 -16.28
C VAL A 134 5.40 -0.64 -15.39
N ILE A 135 6.62 -0.82 -15.91
CA ILE A 135 7.75 -1.33 -15.13
C ILE A 135 8.73 -0.17 -14.94
N ASP A 136 8.98 0.22 -13.69
CA ASP A 136 10.04 1.16 -13.34
C ASP A 136 11.15 0.42 -12.59
N SER A 137 12.36 0.42 -13.14
CA SER A 137 13.48 -0.34 -12.57
C SER A 137 14.34 0.52 -11.67
N HIS A 138 14.64 0.00 -10.48
CA HIS A 138 15.54 0.69 -9.57
C HIS A 138 16.98 0.53 -10.08
N ASN A 139 17.58 1.63 -10.53
CA ASN A 139 18.98 1.66 -10.99
C ASN A 139 19.99 1.79 -9.84
N GLN A 140 19.54 1.71 -8.59
CA GLN A 140 20.35 1.94 -7.40
C GLN A 140 21.07 0.66 -6.94
N ALA A 141 22.35 0.78 -6.60
CA ALA A 141 23.18 -0.36 -6.18
C ALA A 141 22.69 -1.08 -4.91
N LYS A 142 21.87 -0.42 -4.08
CA LYS A 142 21.36 -0.97 -2.81
C LYS A 142 20.23 -1.99 -2.98
N ASP A 143 19.53 -1.98 -4.11
CA ASP A 143 18.45 -2.92 -4.45
C ASP A 143 18.59 -3.41 -5.90
N PRO A 144 19.67 -4.16 -6.19
CA PRO A 144 19.97 -4.57 -7.56
C PRO A 144 18.84 -5.42 -8.14
N GLY A 145 18.15 -4.87 -9.12
CA GLY A 145 17.11 -5.56 -9.87
C GLY A 145 15.75 -5.65 -9.20
N ALA A 146 15.49 -4.77 -8.23
CA ALA A 146 14.13 -4.49 -7.81
C ALA A 146 13.42 -3.61 -8.85
N VAL A 147 12.12 -3.81 -8.99
CA VAL A 147 11.29 -3.04 -9.92
C VAL A 147 9.99 -2.66 -9.26
N ASP A 148 9.50 -1.46 -9.54
CA ASP A 148 8.15 -1.07 -9.23
C ASP A 148 7.25 -1.48 -10.40
N LEU A 149 6.34 -2.41 -10.12
CA LEU A 149 5.32 -2.85 -11.05
C LEU A 149 4.08 -1.99 -10.83
N HIS A 150 3.90 -0.97 -11.65
CA HIS A 150 2.77 -0.06 -11.53
C HIS A 150 1.49 -0.80 -11.89
N ALA A 151 0.47 -0.63 -11.05
CA ALA A 151 -0.87 -1.13 -11.30
C ALA A 151 -1.85 -0.35 -10.42
N PRO A 152 -3.11 -0.16 -10.84
CA PRO A 152 -4.12 0.48 -10.00
C PRO A 152 -4.19 -0.13 -8.59
N TYR A 153 -4.48 0.68 -7.57
CA TYR A 153 -4.75 0.17 -6.22
C TYR A 153 -5.79 -0.95 -6.23
N GLY A 154 -5.52 -2.06 -5.53
CA GLY A 154 -6.39 -3.23 -5.51
C GLY A 154 -6.18 -4.20 -6.67
N SER A 155 -5.13 -4.01 -7.48
CA SER A 155 -4.77 -4.94 -8.54
C SER A 155 -4.25 -6.26 -7.96
N PRO A 156 -4.60 -7.40 -8.57
CA PRO A 156 -4.24 -8.71 -8.05
C PRO A 156 -2.72 -8.95 -8.06
N MET A 157 -2.20 -9.61 -7.02
CA MET A 157 -0.82 -10.09 -6.97
C MET A 157 -0.79 -11.59 -7.20
N THR A 158 0.11 -12.06 -8.06
CA THR A 158 0.26 -13.49 -8.40
C THR A 158 1.59 -13.79 -9.10
N VAL A 159 1.86 -15.08 -9.35
CA VAL A 159 2.82 -15.56 -10.35
C VAL A 159 2.03 -15.99 -11.59
N MET A 160 2.32 -15.38 -12.73
CA MET A 160 1.65 -15.67 -14.01
C MET A 160 2.26 -16.89 -14.71
N LYS A 161 3.54 -17.18 -14.46
CA LYS A 161 4.26 -18.26 -15.15
C LYS A 161 5.32 -18.92 -14.26
N SER A 162 5.32 -20.25 -14.31
CA SER A 162 6.30 -21.14 -13.69
C SER A 162 6.36 -22.43 -14.51
N ASP A 163 7.43 -23.20 -14.34
CA ASP A 163 7.69 -24.40 -15.14
C ASP A 163 6.65 -25.51 -14.92
N ASP A 164 6.19 -25.68 -13.67
CA ASP A 164 5.25 -26.73 -13.26
C ASP A 164 3.80 -26.22 -13.12
N GLY A 165 3.54 -24.99 -13.56
CA GLY A 165 2.22 -24.38 -13.48
C GLY A 165 1.80 -23.95 -12.08
N LYS A 166 2.70 -24.00 -11.09
CA LYS A 166 2.39 -23.73 -9.68
C LYS A 166 3.36 -22.73 -9.03
N PHE A 167 2.93 -22.17 -7.90
CA PHE A 167 3.76 -21.37 -7.01
C PHE A 167 3.28 -21.49 -5.56
N THR A 168 4.17 -21.25 -4.60
CA THR A 168 3.90 -21.31 -3.17
C THR A 168 3.95 -19.92 -2.56
N VAL A 169 2.98 -19.60 -1.71
CA VAL A 169 3.07 -18.43 -0.81
C VAL A 169 3.90 -18.84 0.40
N TRP A 170 5.13 -18.32 0.48
CA TRP A 170 6.12 -18.79 1.45
C TRP A 170 6.00 -18.10 2.81
N LYS A 171 5.82 -16.77 2.82
CA LYS A 171 5.62 -15.96 4.04
C LYS A 171 5.05 -14.58 3.71
N LEU A 172 4.60 -13.90 4.77
CA LEU A 172 4.17 -12.51 4.77
C LEU A 172 4.87 -11.79 5.92
N ASP A 173 5.70 -10.80 5.59
CA ASP A 173 6.44 -9.98 6.57
C ASP A 173 5.87 -8.57 6.67
N LYS A 174 6.03 -7.95 7.86
CA LYS A 174 5.74 -6.53 8.12
C LYS A 174 7.05 -5.72 8.02
N MET A 175 7.14 -4.85 7.01
CA MET A 175 8.29 -3.97 6.81
C MET A 175 7.91 -2.50 7.07
N SER A 176 8.87 -1.71 7.57
CA SER A 176 8.66 -0.28 7.83
C SER A 176 8.46 0.50 6.54
N GLU A 177 9.41 0.41 5.59
CA GLU A 177 9.33 1.10 4.30
C GLU A 177 8.62 0.25 3.24
N GLY A 178 8.91 -1.05 3.17
CA GLY A 178 8.34 -1.97 2.17
C GLY A 178 6.90 -2.43 2.42
N GLY A 179 6.29 -2.01 3.54
CA GLY A 179 4.92 -2.38 3.87
C GLY A 179 4.72 -3.89 4.10
N ASN A 180 3.56 -4.40 3.73
CA ASN A 180 3.30 -5.84 3.68
C ASN A 180 4.08 -6.46 2.53
N SER A 181 4.98 -7.40 2.85
CA SER A 181 5.87 -8.07 1.90
C SER A 181 5.51 -9.55 1.80
N LEU A 182 4.89 -9.95 0.69
CA LEU A 182 4.53 -11.34 0.39
C LEU A 182 5.67 -12.01 -0.38
N THR A 183 6.28 -13.05 0.19
CA THR A 183 7.30 -13.86 -0.51
C THR A 183 6.61 -14.99 -1.27
N LEU A 184 6.79 -15.02 -2.59
CA LEU A 184 6.34 -16.09 -3.48
C LEU A 184 7.54 -16.93 -3.93
N ARG A 185 7.36 -18.25 -4.00
CA ARG A 185 8.37 -19.21 -4.46
C ARG A 185 7.80 -20.05 -5.61
N TYR A 186 8.56 -20.20 -6.68
CA TYR A 186 8.15 -20.95 -7.88
C TYR A 186 9.37 -21.52 -8.61
N LYS A 187 9.16 -22.46 -9.53
CA LYS A 187 10.22 -22.96 -10.42
C LYS A 187 10.20 -22.20 -11.75
N LEU A 188 11.36 -21.72 -12.19
CA LEU A 188 11.50 -21.11 -13.50
C LEU A 188 12.89 -21.42 -14.07
N GLY A 189 12.92 -22.03 -15.26
CA GLY A 189 14.15 -22.50 -15.89
C GLY A 189 14.85 -23.58 -15.08
N GLY A 190 14.10 -24.49 -14.44
CA GLY A 190 14.62 -25.58 -13.62
C GLY A 190 15.14 -25.16 -12.23
N VAL A 191 15.08 -23.86 -11.91
CA VAL A 191 15.60 -23.29 -10.65
C VAL A 191 14.47 -22.78 -9.79
N THR A 192 14.53 -23.04 -8.48
CA THR A 192 13.64 -22.43 -7.49
C THR A 192 13.96 -20.93 -7.36
N ARG A 193 13.00 -20.09 -7.73
CA ARG A 193 13.05 -18.63 -7.64
C ARG A 193 12.21 -18.14 -6.47
N GLU A 194 12.61 -17.00 -5.93
CA GLU A 194 11.88 -16.29 -4.88
C GLU A 194 11.70 -14.82 -5.28
N MET A 195 10.50 -14.30 -5.03
CA MET A 195 10.15 -12.92 -5.28
C MET A 195 9.40 -12.37 -4.07
N ASP A 196 9.79 -11.19 -3.61
CA ASP A 196 9.02 -10.43 -2.63
C ASP A 196 8.15 -9.40 -3.38
N LEU A 197 6.83 -9.48 -3.21
CA LEU A 197 5.88 -8.44 -3.64
C LEU A 197 5.51 -7.59 -2.43
N ARG A 198 5.88 -6.33 -2.48
CA ARG A 198 5.74 -5.37 -1.38
C ARG A 198 4.61 -4.38 -1.60
N HIS A 199 4.35 -3.56 -0.57
CA HIS A 199 3.26 -2.59 -0.53
C HIS A 199 1.87 -3.20 -0.70
N ALA A 200 1.70 -4.50 -0.40
CA ALA A 200 0.40 -5.16 -0.46
C ALA A 200 -0.58 -4.52 0.53
N GLN A 201 -1.89 -4.65 0.29
CA GLN A 201 -2.91 -4.14 1.21
C GLN A 201 -2.87 -4.84 2.58
N ASN A 202 -3.54 -4.28 3.59
CA ASN A 202 -3.80 -4.94 4.88
C ASN A 202 -4.99 -5.91 4.82
N GLN A 203 -5.23 -6.50 3.66
CA GLN A 203 -6.26 -7.50 3.45
C GLN A 203 -5.79 -8.51 2.40
N PHE A 204 -6.12 -9.78 2.64
CA PHE A 204 -5.69 -10.90 1.82
C PHE A 204 -6.83 -11.93 1.70
N PRO A 205 -6.85 -12.75 0.64
CA PRO A 205 -7.79 -13.86 0.55
C PRO A 205 -7.65 -14.82 1.73
N SER A 206 -8.77 -15.34 2.25
CA SER A 206 -8.79 -16.24 3.41
C SER A 206 -7.92 -17.49 3.20
N TYR A 207 -7.98 -18.10 2.01
CA TYR A 207 -7.14 -19.24 1.62
C TYR A 207 -5.63 -18.94 1.58
N VAL A 208 -5.21 -17.68 1.71
CA VAL A 208 -3.80 -17.29 1.86
C VAL A 208 -3.49 -16.93 3.30
N ILE A 209 -4.19 -15.95 3.87
CA ILE A 209 -3.79 -15.37 5.15
C ILE A 209 -4.06 -16.30 6.32
N ASP A 210 -5.15 -17.08 6.29
CA ASP A 210 -5.48 -18.00 7.37
C ASP A 210 -4.54 -19.21 7.36
N GLU A 211 -4.10 -19.66 6.18
CA GLU A 211 -3.05 -20.65 6.03
C GLU A 211 -1.71 -20.14 6.61
N LEU A 212 -1.32 -18.91 6.28
CA LEU A 212 -0.08 -18.31 6.81
C LEU A 212 -0.14 -18.08 8.33
N LYS A 213 -1.31 -17.70 8.88
CA LYS A 213 -1.57 -17.61 10.33
C LYS A 213 -1.42 -18.98 11.00
N ALA A 214 -1.89 -20.04 10.35
CA ALA A 214 -1.73 -21.42 10.80
C ALA A 214 -0.31 -21.99 10.57
N GLY A 215 0.64 -21.19 10.08
CA GLY A 215 2.02 -21.62 9.83
C GLY A 215 2.20 -22.48 8.58
N ARG A 216 1.17 -22.60 7.75
CA ARG A 216 1.19 -23.34 6.48
C ARG A 216 1.68 -22.44 5.34
N LYS A 217 2.04 -23.08 4.23
CA LYS A 217 2.61 -22.42 3.03
C LYS A 217 1.86 -22.93 1.81
N PRO A 218 0.68 -22.33 1.51
CA PRO A 218 -0.20 -22.87 0.51
C PRO A 218 0.40 -22.75 -0.88
N THR A 219 0.10 -23.74 -1.73
CA THR A 219 0.55 -23.79 -3.13
C THR A 219 -0.64 -23.68 -4.05
N PHE A 220 -0.51 -22.84 -5.06
CA PHE A 220 -1.58 -22.52 -6.00
C PHE A 220 -1.09 -22.70 -7.42
N ASP A 221 -2.03 -22.85 -8.35
CA ASP A 221 -1.70 -22.79 -9.76
C ASP A 221 -1.45 -21.33 -10.18
N ASN A 222 -0.69 -21.15 -11.26
CA ASN A 222 -0.41 -19.83 -11.83
C ASN A 222 -1.67 -19.02 -12.11
N GLY A 223 -1.54 -17.70 -11.93
CA GLY A 223 -2.62 -16.74 -12.05
C GLY A 223 -3.55 -16.67 -10.83
N THR A 224 -3.42 -17.57 -9.85
CA THR A 224 -4.24 -17.48 -8.62
C THR A 224 -3.90 -16.21 -7.84
N VAL A 225 -4.89 -15.38 -7.54
CA VAL A 225 -4.72 -14.14 -6.77
C VAL A 225 -4.33 -14.48 -5.34
N VAL A 226 -3.26 -13.88 -4.83
CA VAL A 226 -2.78 -14.15 -3.45
C VAL A 226 -2.65 -12.90 -2.58
N GLY A 227 -3.11 -11.77 -3.10
CA GLY A 227 -3.12 -10.48 -2.44
C GLY A 227 -3.43 -9.39 -3.45
N TRP A 228 -3.38 -8.13 -3.01
CA TRP A 228 -3.66 -6.98 -3.86
C TRP A 228 -2.64 -5.86 -3.63
N THR A 229 -2.36 -5.09 -4.69
CA THR A 229 -1.57 -3.87 -4.60
C THR A 229 -2.22 -2.88 -3.63
N GLY A 230 -1.41 -2.29 -2.77
CA GLY A 230 -1.84 -1.37 -1.74
C GLY A 230 -0.89 -0.19 -1.63
N VAL A 231 -0.97 0.48 -0.47
CA VAL A 231 -0.10 1.62 -0.14
C VAL A 231 0.60 1.44 1.22
N THR A 232 0.68 0.19 1.72
CA THR A 232 1.35 -0.11 3.00
C THR A 232 2.83 0.22 2.92
N GLY A 233 3.43 0.65 4.02
CA GLY A 233 4.82 1.12 3.99
C GLY A 233 4.91 2.55 3.49
N GLN A 234 5.89 2.86 2.66
CA GLN A 234 6.27 4.22 2.28
C GLN A 234 6.18 4.46 0.77
N HIS A 235 5.53 5.56 0.37
CA HIS A 235 5.40 5.99 -1.02
C HIS A 235 5.83 7.45 -1.16
N GLY A 236 6.67 7.76 -2.15
CA GLY A 236 7.09 9.13 -2.41
C GLY A 236 5.93 9.98 -2.94
N ILE A 237 5.74 11.17 -2.38
CA ILE A 237 4.68 12.13 -2.77
C ILE A 237 5.22 13.53 -3.08
N GLY A 238 6.53 13.71 -2.97
CA GLY A 238 7.15 15.01 -3.22
C GLY A 238 8.62 15.07 -2.82
N ASN A 239 9.21 16.23 -3.05
CA ASN A 239 10.60 16.57 -2.74
C ASN A 239 10.72 18.08 -2.46
N ASP A 240 11.88 18.51 -1.99
CA ASP A 240 12.17 19.90 -1.57
C ASP A 240 11.22 20.40 -0.47
N GLY A 241 10.76 19.50 0.39
CA GLY A 241 9.80 19.80 1.46
C GLY A 241 8.37 20.07 0.97
N GLN A 242 8.08 19.81 -0.31
CA GLN A 242 6.77 20.07 -0.91
C GLN A 242 6.07 18.78 -1.34
N ILE A 243 4.77 18.68 -1.11
CA ILE A 243 3.92 17.62 -1.66
C ILE A 243 3.54 18.01 -3.08
N LYS A 244 4.00 17.23 -4.06
CA LYS A 244 3.89 17.56 -5.49
C LYS A 244 2.97 16.59 -6.24
N TRP A 245 2.80 15.36 -5.78
CA TRP A 245 1.98 14.33 -6.45
C TRP A 245 1.28 13.39 -5.45
N ASP A 246 0.29 12.65 -5.93
CA ASP A 246 -0.31 11.54 -5.19
C ASP A 246 0.59 10.29 -5.28
N PRO A 247 0.55 9.36 -4.30
CA PRO A 247 1.28 8.10 -4.36
C PRO A 247 0.97 7.34 -5.64
N THR A 248 2.01 7.00 -6.39
CA THR A 248 1.88 6.09 -7.52
C THR A 248 1.67 4.67 -7.01
N ASP A 249 0.54 4.07 -7.37
CA ASP A 249 0.21 2.70 -6.97
C ASP A 249 1.11 1.70 -7.71
N HIS A 250 1.80 0.87 -6.94
CA HIS A 250 2.68 -0.16 -7.49
C HIS A 250 2.84 -1.33 -6.50
N ALA A 251 3.32 -2.46 -7.02
CA ALA A 251 3.96 -3.49 -6.21
C ALA A 251 5.47 -3.36 -6.38
N HIS A 252 6.21 -3.16 -5.30
CA HIS A 252 7.66 -3.25 -5.37
C HIS A 252 8.08 -4.72 -5.38
N ALA A 253 8.58 -5.19 -6.51
CA ALA A 253 8.99 -6.56 -6.75
C ALA A 253 10.50 -6.72 -6.58
N LYS A 254 10.91 -7.47 -5.56
CA LYS A 254 12.32 -7.81 -5.33
C LYS A 254 12.57 -9.28 -5.66
N PHE A 255 13.27 -9.51 -6.76
CA PHE A 255 13.70 -10.85 -7.17
C PHE A 255 14.95 -11.26 -6.38
N ARG A 256 14.84 -12.28 -5.53
CA ARG A 256 15.96 -12.72 -4.71
C ARG A 256 17.01 -13.42 -5.57
N ASN A 257 18.28 -13.24 -5.19
CA ASN A 257 19.45 -13.73 -5.91
C ASN A 257 19.58 -13.17 -7.34
N SER A 258 18.94 -12.03 -7.62
CA SER A 258 19.15 -11.23 -8.83
C SER A 258 20.38 -10.33 -8.64
N ASN A 259 21.23 -10.22 -9.67
CA ASN A 259 22.43 -9.39 -9.66
C ASN A 259 22.31 -8.14 -10.56
N ALA A 260 21.22 -7.38 -10.37
CA ALA A 260 20.92 -6.09 -11.01
C ALA A 260 20.18 -6.13 -12.36
N THR A 261 20.53 -7.03 -13.29
CA THR A 261 19.89 -7.08 -14.63
C THR A 261 18.95 -8.27 -14.81
N GLN A 262 19.12 -9.31 -14.00
CA GLN A 262 18.42 -10.60 -14.13
C GLN A 262 16.90 -10.55 -13.92
N TRP A 263 16.37 -9.44 -13.40
CA TRP A 263 14.93 -9.19 -13.41
C TRP A 263 14.38 -9.16 -14.85
N LYS A 264 15.16 -8.69 -15.83
CA LYS A 264 14.78 -8.76 -17.26
C LYS A 264 14.84 -10.20 -17.78
N ASP A 265 15.85 -10.95 -17.37
CA ASP A 265 16.16 -12.27 -17.96
C ASP A 265 15.18 -13.36 -17.51
N TRP A 266 14.76 -13.32 -16.25
CA TRP A 266 13.83 -14.30 -15.68
C TRP A 266 12.78 -13.71 -14.73
N GLY A 267 13.09 -12.66 -14.00
CA GLY A 267 12.18 -12.11 -12.98
C GLY A 267 10.82 -11.71 -13.55
N LEU A 268 10.81 -10.93 -14.62
CA LEU A 268 9.59 -10.45 -15.27
C LEU A 268 8.84 -11.54 -16.05
N LYS A 269 9.52 -12.61 -16.50
CA LYS A 269 8.87 -13.73 -17.19
C LYS A 269 7.82 -14.40 -16.30
N ALA A 270 8.11 -14.52 -15.00
CA ALA A 270 7.15 -15.03 -14.03
C ALA A 270 5.93 -14.11 -13.83
N MET A 271 6.05 -12.84 -14.21
CA MET A 271 5.00 -11.81 -14.11
C MET A 271 4.21 -11.62 -15.41
N GLY A 272 4.45 -12.48 -16.42
CA GLY A 272 3.73 -12.46 -17.70
C GLY A 272 4.33 -11.52 -18.75
N TYR A 273 5.63 -11.23 -18.66
CA TYR A 273 6.39 -10.54 -19.71
C TYR A 273 7.20 -11.51 -20.58
#